data_AF-A0A9N7NTA3-F1
#
_entry.id   AF-A0A9N7NTA3-F1
#
_cell.length_a   1.000
_cell.length_b   1.000
_cell.length_c   1.000
_cell.angle_alpha   90.00
_cell.angle_beta   90.00
_cell.angle_gamma   90.00
#
_symmetry.space_group_name_H-M   'P 1'
#
loop_
_entity.id
_entity.type
_entity.pdbx_description
1 polymer ?
#
loop_
_entity_poly.entity_id
_entity_poly.type
_entity_poly.pdbx_seq_one_letter_code
_entity_poly.pdbx_strand_id
1 'polypeptide(L)'
;MRLYIADVADQAAKISVEEHMQCTTIQTLQKDLDSVKNETKKVMEENDQINKAKAQICLQILDKQKKTVSLESDSSTLSQTMELMRQEVLSLSGKLVDQRTHYKKVNEDISEQLKQQQEWVNAQNFGLETREGSCEITTFEAAQVKFDKIEQLRSNLVSENDKLRQSLEAVKNKMAEFKPELRGMGEKSLEEELHALLSDKAGEAEYLQTLQHQIMRLKEISHTVRCSCGWEYIVKLDV
;
A
#
# COMPACT_ATOMS: atom_id res chain seq x y z
N MET A 1 -68.04 81.57 -3.69
CA MET A 1 -68.57 80.20 -3.96
C MET A 1 -67.81 79.50 -5.09
N ARG A 2 -67.65 80.06 -6.30
CA ARG A 2 -66.88 79.42 -7.39
C ARG A 2 -65.40 79.13 -7.07
N LEU A 3 -64.68 80.07 -6.43
CA LEU A 3 -63.28 79.89 -6.04
C LEU A 3 -63.06 78.72 -5.05
N TYR A 4 -63.97 78.56 -4.08
CA TYR A 4 -63.91 77.47 -3.10
C TYR A 4 -64.14 76.10 -3.72
N ILE A 5 -65.08 75.99 -4.68
CA ILE A 5 -65.34 74.73 -5.40
C ILE A 5 -64.14 74.33 -6.26
N ALA A 6 -63.44 75.30 -6.85
CA ALA A 6 -62.24 75.05 -7.64
C ALA A 6 -61.07 74.54 -6.79
N ASP A 7 -60.85 75.13 -5.60
CA ASP A 7 -59.82 74.72 -4.64
C ASP A 7 -60.04 73.29 -4.12
N VAL A 8 -61.29 72.96 -3.76
CA VAL A 8 -61.67 71.60 -3.35
C VAL A 8 -61.48 70.58 -4.48
N ALA A 9 -61.77 70.96 -5.73
CA ALA A 9 -61.57 70.09 -6.89
C ALA A 9 -60.08 69.83 -7.18
N ASP A 10 -59.23 70.85 -7.05
CA ASP A 10 -57.77 70.71 -7.21
C ASP A 10 -57.17 69.80 -6.12
N GLN A 11 -57.60 69.99 -4.86
CA GLN A 11 -57.19 69.13 -3.76
C GLN A 11 -57.63 67.68 -3.95
N ALA A 12 -58.86 67.45 -4.43
CA ALA A 12 -59.35 66.11 -4.75
C ALA A 12 -58.55 65.45 -5.90
N ALA A 13 -58.19 66.21 -6.93
CA ALA A 13 -57.37 65.72 -8.03
C ALA A 13 -55.97 65.32 -7.54
N LYS A 14 -55.35 66.13 -6.68
CA LYS A 14 -54.04 65.82 -6.07
C LYS A 14 -54.09 64.53 -5.25
N ILE A 15 -55.11 64.37 -4.40
CA ILE A 15 -55.30 63.16 -3.59
C ILE A 15 -55.48 61.94 -4.51
N SER A 16 -56.30 62.04 -5.55
CA SER A 16 -56.54 60.94 -6.50
C SER A 16 -55.26 60.47 -7.21
N VAL A 17 -54.38 61.40 -7.59
CA VAL A 17 -53.08 61.08 -8.19
C VAL A 17 -52.18 60.35 -7.18
N GLU A 18 -52.14 60.82 -5.93
CA GLU A 18 -51.35 60.21 -4.86
C GLU A 18 -51.85 58.80 -4.51
N GLU A 19 -53.16 58.59 -4.42
CA GLU A 19 -53.80 57.28 -4.22
C GLU A 19 -53.49 56.32 -5.39
N HIS A 20 -53.58 56.78 -6.63
CA HIS A 20 -53.26 55.98 -7.80
C HIS A 20 -51.78 55.55 -7.82
N MET A 21 -50.88 56.48 -7.44
CA MET A 21 -49.45 56.19 -7.31
C MET A 21 -49.17 55.16 -6.20
N GLN A 22 -49.82 55.29 -5.05
CA GLN A 22 -49.75 54.31 -3.96
C GLN A 22 -50.29 52.94 -4.39
N CYS A 23 -51.43 52.88 -5.08
CA CYS A 23 -51.99 51.63 -5.60
C CYS A 23 -51.03 50.93 -6.57
N THR A 24 -50.42 51.67 -7.49
CA THR A 24 -49.44 51.12 -8.44
C THR A 24 -48.21 50.56 -7.70
N THR A 25 -47.78 51.25 -6.64
CA THR A 25 -46.65 50.82 -5.81
C THR A 25 -46.97 49.53 -5.06
N ILE A 26 -48.14 49.45 -4.43
CA ILE A 26 -48.60 48.24 -3.72
C ILE A 26 -48.69 47.04 -4.68
N GLN A 27 -49.25 47.24 -5.87
CA GLN A 27 -49.35 46.18 -6.88
C GLN A 27 -47.98 45.68 -7.35
N THR A 28 -47.01 46.58 -7.47
CA THR A 28 -45.62 46.22 -7.83
C THR A 28 -44.99 45.39 -6.72
N LEU A 29 -45.08 45.85 -5.47
CA LEU A 29 -44.55 45.13 -4.30
C LEU A 29 -45.21 43.76 -4.11
N GLN A 30 -46.51 43.63 -4.39
CA GLN A 30 -47.20 42.33 -4.33
C GLN A 30 -46.62 41.33 -5.34
N LYS A 31 -46.37 41.77 -6.58
CA LYS A 31 -45.74 40.93 -7.60
C LYS A 31 -44.33 40.50 -7.19
N ASP A 32 -43.55 41.43 -6.64
CA ASP A 32 -42.20 41.13 -6.17
C ASP A 32 -42.23 40.12 -5.00
N LEU A 33 -43.17 40.28 -4.07
CA LEU A 33 -43.36 39.36 -2.95
C LEU A 33 -43.75 37.95 -3.41
N ASP A 34 -44.65 37.84 -4.39
CA ASP A 34 -45.00 36.54 -5.00
C ASP A 34 -43.80 35.92 -5.74
N SER A 35 -42.99 36.73 -6.42
CA SER A 35 -41.75 36.28 -7.06
C SER A 35 -40.74 35.73 -6.04
N VAL A 36 -40.49 36.48 -4.96
CA VAL A 36 -39.59 36.06 -3.87
C VAL A 36 -40.07 34.77 -3.22
N LYS A 37 -41.38 34.64 -3.00
CA LYS A 37 -41.99 33.42 -2.43
C LYS A 37 -41.78 32.19 -3.32
N ASN A 38 -41.92 32.34 -4.63
CA ASN A 38 -41.69 31.25 -5.58
C ASN A 38 -40.21 30.86 -5.63
N GLU A 39 -39.29 31.83 -5.66
CA GLU A 39 -37.86 31.54 -5.65
C GLU A 39 -37.42 30.89 -4.33
N THR A 40 -37.98 31.33 -3.19
CA THR A 40 -37.73 30.71 -1.88
C THR A 40 -38.12 29.23 -1.88
N LYS A 41 -39.28 28.89 -2.47
CA LYS A 41 -39.73 27.49 -2.57
C LYS A 41 -38.76 26.65 -3.41
N LYS A 42 -38.31 27.20 -4.54
CA LYS A 42 -37.35 26.53 -5.42
C LYS A 42 -36.01 26.28 -4.72
N VAL A 43 -35.49 27.27 -4.00
CA VAL A 43 -34.24 27.14 -3.22
C VAL A 43 -34.37 26.06 -2.14
N MET A 44 -35.53 25.94 -1.48
CA MET A 44 -35.77 24.87 -0.51
C MET A 44 -35.71 23.48 -1.16
N GLU A 45 -36.34 23.31 -2.33
CA GLU A 45 -36.32 22.05 -3.08
C GLU A 45 -34.91 21.67 -3.55
N GLU A 46 -34.13 22.64 -4.05
CA GLU A 46 -32.73 22.45 -4.43
C GLU A 46 -31.85 22.07 -3.22
N ASN A 47 -32.05 22.73 -2.08
CA ASN A 47 -31.34 22.43 -0.84
C ASN A 47 -31.60 21.00 -0.36
N ASP A 48 -32.83 20.51 -0.44
CA ASP A 48 -33.17 19.13 -0.08
C ASP A 48 -32.49 18.11 -1.00
N GLN A 49 -32.45 18.39 -2.31
CA GLN A 49 -31.73 17.55 -3.28
C GLN A 49 -30.22 17.51 -2.99
N ILE A 50 -29.61 18.67 -2.72
CA ILE A 50 -28.20 18.78 -2.35
C ILE A 50 -27.92 17.99 -1.07
N ASN A 51 -28.77 18.10 -0.05
CA ASN A 51 -28.60 17.36 1.20
C ASN A 51 -28.68 15.84 0.99
N LYS A 52 -29.59 15.37 0.13
CA LYS A 52 -29.68 13.96 -0.24
C LYS A 52 -28.43 13.48 -0.97
N ALA A 53 -27.94 14.25 -1.94
CA ALA A 53 -26.71 13.93 -2.67
C ALA A 53 -25.49 13.92 -1.72
N LYS A 54 -25.39 14.88 -0.80
CA LYS A 54 -24.36 14.95 0.24
C LYS A 54 -24.36 13.69 1.11
N ALA A 55 -25.53 13.25 1.57
CA ALA A 55 -25.65 12.03 2.37
C ALA A 55 -25.14 10.79 1.61
N GLN A 56 -25.48 10.67 0.32
CA GLN A 56 -24.98 9.58 -0.53
C GLN A 56 -23.46 9.62 -0.71
N ILE A 57 -22.89 10.80 -0.96
CA ILE A 57 -21.44 10.99 -1.07
C ILE A 57 -20.74 10.60 0.24
N CYS A 58 -21.27 10.99 1.40
CA CYS A 58 -20.71 10.62 2.70
C CYS A 58 -20.67 9.10 2.90
N LEU A 59 -21.72 8.37 2.49
CA LEU A 59 -21.73 6.90 2.55
C LEU A 59 -20.64 6.29 1.66
N GLN A 60 -20.48 6.79 0.43
CA GLN A 60 -19.44 6.31 -0.47
C GLN A 60 -18.03 6.58 0.06
N ILE A 61 -17.80 7.74 0.69
CA ILE A 61 -16.52 8.08 1.32
C ILE A 61 -16.21 7.08 2.45
N LEU A 62 -17.19 6.80 3.32
CA LEU A 62 -17.01 5.86 4.43
C LEU A 62 -16.66 4.45 3.94
N ASP A 63 -17.33 3.96 2.89
CA ASP A 63 -17.05 2.65 2.33
C ASP A 63 -15.66 2.57 1.69
N LYS A 64 -15.23 3.63 0.99
CA LYS A 64 -13.87 3.72 0.46
C LYS A 64 -12.81 3.79 1.56
N GLN A 65 -13.06 4.53 2.64
CA GLN A 65 -12.16 4.59 3.80
C GLN A 65 -11.99 3.22 4.45
N LYS A 66 -13.07 2.46 4.66
CA LYS A 66 -12.99 1.08 5.19
C LYS A 66 -12.15 0.18 4.30
N LYS A 67 -12.35 0.25 2.98
CA LYS A 67 -11.56 -0.52 2.01
C LYS A 67 -10.07 -0.14 2.05
N THR A 68 -9.77 1.14 2.20
CA THR A 68 -8.39 1.66 2.29
C THR A 68 -7.70 1.09 3.53
N VAL A 69 -8.34 1.17 4.70
CA VAL A 69 -7.79 0.63 5.96
C VAL A 69 -7.52 -0.88 5.85
N SER A 70 -8.41 -1.63 5.20
CA SER A 70 -8.19 -3.07 4.94
C SER A 70 -6.95 -3.31 4.08
N LEU A 71 -6.81 -2.57 2.97
CA LEU A 71 -5.67 -2.71 2.06
C LEU A 71 -4.34 -2.27 2.69
N GLU A 72 -4.36 -1.25 3.55
CA GLU A 72 -3.19 -0.82 4.30
C GLU A 72 -2.69 -1.91 5.26
N SER A 73 -3.61 -2.58 5.95
CA SER A 73 -3.31 -3.73 6.80
C SER A 73 -2.67 -4.87 5.97
N ASP A 74 -3.31 -5.26 4.87
CA ASP A 74 -2.81 -6.33 4.00
C ASP A 74 -1.41 -5.99 3.43
N SER A 75 -1.21 -4.74 3.01
CA SER A 75 0.08 -4.24 2.52
C SER A 75 1.18 -4.32 3.59
N SER A 76 0.85 -3.99 4.85
CA SER A 76 1.79 -4.12 5.96
C SER A 76 2.17 -5.58 6.21
N THR A 77 1.19 -6.48 6.24
CA THR A 77 1.44 -7.93 6.40
C THR A 77 2.29 -8.50 5.27
N LEU A 78 2.02 -8.08 4.02
CA LEU A 78 2.80 -8.51 2.87
C LEU A 78 4.25 -8.02 2.96
N SER A 79 4.49 -6.75 3.30
CA SER A 79 5.84 -6.22 3.50
C SER A 79 6.62 -6.97 4.57
N GLN A 80 6.00 -7.28 5.71
CA GLN A 80 6.62 -8.07 6.77
C GLN A 80 6.99 -9.48 6.27
N THR A 81 6.10 -10.11 5.51
CA THR A 81 6.34 -11.45 4.95
C THR A 81 7.51 -11.44 3.96
N MET A 82 7.60 -10.43 3.09
CA MET A 82 8.72 -10.28 2.15
C MET A 82 10.06 -10.08 2.84
N GLU A 83 10.09 -9.31 3.93
CA GLU A 83 11.30 -9.09 4.71
C GLU A 83 11.81 -10.39 5.34
N LEU A 84 10.91 -11.19 5.92
CA LEU A 84 11.25 -12.51 6.45
C LEU A 84 11.80 -13.44 5.35
N MET A 85 11.17 -13.48 4.18
CA MET A 85 11.66 -14.28 3.06
C MET A 85 13.03 -13.83 2.57
N ARG A 86 13.30 -12.52 2.51
CA ARG A 86 14.62 -11.98 2.19
C ARG A 86 15.68 -12.43 3.19
N GLN A 87 15.37 -12.40 4.48
CA GLN A 87 16.28 -12.86 5.54
C GLN A 87 16.58 -14.37 5.42
N GLU A 88 15.57 -15.19 5.10
CA GLU A 88 15.76 -16.63 4.87
C GLU A 88 16.68 -16.90 3.67
N VAL A 89 16.48 -16.19 2.55
CA VAL A 89 17.33 -16.32 1.35
C VAL A 89 18.78 -15.97 1.67
N LEU A 90 19.02 -14.86 2.39
CA LEU A 90 20.36 -14.46 2.79
C LEU A 90 21.01 -15.50 3.72
N SER A 91 20.27 -16.03 4.68
CA SER A 91 20.74 -17.08 5.59
C SER A 91 21.13 -18.35 4.84
N LEU A 92 20.29 -18.81 3.92
CA LEU A 92 20.55 -20.00 3.10
C LEU A 92 21.73 -19.79 2.15
N SER A 93 21.84 -18.62 1.54
CA SER A 93 22.97 -18.27 0.68
C SER A 93 24.30 -18.32 1.43
N GLY A 94 24.34 -17.81 2.67
CA GLY A 94 25.53 -17.92 3.52
C GLY A 94 25.93 -19.38 3.78
N LYS A 95 24.96 -20.20 4.20
CA LYS A 95 25.19 -21.64 4.46
C LYS A 95 25.70 -22.38 3.21
N LEU A 96 25.19 -22.06 2.02
CA LEU A 96 25.65 -22.67 0.76
C LEU A 96 27.10 -22.28 0.42
N VAL A 97 27.50 -21.04 0.70
CA VAL A 97 28.89 -20.59 0.50
C VAL A 97 29.83 -21.31 1.47
N ASP A 98 29.45 -21.42 2.74
CA ASP A 98 30.21 -22.16 3.75
C ASP A 98 30.38 -23.62 3.35
N GLN A 99 29.29 -24.25 2.90
CA GLN A 99 29.28 -25.64 2.45
C GLN A 99 30.17 -25.85 1.21
N ARG A 100 30.11 -24.95 0.22
CA ARG A 100 30.99 -24.98 -0.96
C ARG A 100 32.46 -24.89 -0.55
N THR A 101 32.76 -23.99 0.38
CA THR A 101 34.13 -23.77 0.87
C THR A 101 34.63 -25.01 1.62
N HIS A 102 33.78 -25.63 2.44
CA HIS A 102 34.09 -26.88 3.11
C HIS A 102 34.41 -28.01 2.12
N TYR A 103 33.56 -28.25 1.12
CA TYR A 103 33.80 -29.30 0.13
C TYR A 103 35.02 -29.05 -0.74
N LYS A 104 35.28 -27.78 -1.10
CA LYS A 104 36.51 -27.40 -1.80
C LYS A 104 37.75 -27.83 -1.00
N LYS A 105 37.78 -27.52 0.30
CA LYS A 105 38.89 -27.91 1.19
C LYS A 105 39.05 -29.43 1.29
N VAL A 106 37.94 -30.16 1.49
CA VAL A 106 37.98 -31.63 1.54
C VAL A 106 38.53 -32.23 0.24
N ASN A 107 38.15 -31.67 -0.91
CA ASN A 107 38.66 -32.11 -2.20
C ASN A 107 40.17 -31.84 -2.37
N GLU A 108 40.64 -30.66 -1.93
CA GLU A 108 42.06 -30.32 -1.89
C GLU A 108 42.84 -31.29 -1.00
N ASP A 109 42.35 -31.57 0.22
CA ASP A 109 42.97 -32.51 1.16
C ASP A 109 43.07 -33.93 0.58
N ILE A 110 42.00 -34.43 -0.06
CA ILE A 110 41.99 -35.75 -0.71
C ILE A 110 42.98 -35.80 -1.87
N SER A 111 43.03 -34.75 -2.68
CA SER A 111 43.94 -34.66 -3.83
C SER A 111 45.40 -34.68 -3.38
N GLU A 112 45.71 -33.98 -2.29
CA GLU A 112 47.05 -33.98 -1.70
C GLU A 112 47.43 -35.35 -1.11
N GLN A 113 46.51 -36.00 -0.39
CA GLN A 113 46.73 -37.36 0.11
C GLN A 113 46.97 -38.37 -1.03
N LEU A 114 46.21 -38.27 -2.12
CA LEU A 114 46.36 -39.17 -3.27
C LEU A 114 47.74 -38.96 -3.94
N LYS A 115 48.17 -37.70 -4.08
CA LYS A 115 49.48 -37.36 -4.61
C LYS A 115 50.61 -37.93 -3.75
N GLN A 116 50.51 -37.79 -2.43
CA GLN A 116 51.47 -38.39 -1.49
C GLN A 116 51.52 -39.91 -1.59
N GLN A 117 50.36 -40.58 -1.72
CA GLN A 117 50.32 -42.03 -1.93
C GLN A 117 50.97 -42.44 -3.25
N GLN A 118 50.72 -41.69 -4.34
CA GLN A 118 51.35 -41.95 -5.64
C GLN A 118 52.87 -41.77 -5.57
N GLU A 119 53.36 -40.72 -4.91
CA GLU A 119 54.78 -40.47 -4.69
C GLU A 119 55.43 -41.59 -3.87
N TRP A 120 54.75 -42.06 -2.82
CA TRP A 120 55.21 -43.18 -1.99
C TRP A 120 55.32 -44.49 -2.79
N VAL A 121 54.30 -44.84 -3.59
CA VAL A 121 54.35 -46.05 -4.46
C VAL A 121 55.48 -45.93 -5.48
N ASN A 122 55.65 -44.76 -6.09
CA ASN A 122 56.74 -44.52 -7.03
C ASN A 122 58.11 -44.68 -6.35
N ALA A 123 58.28 -44.20 -5.12
CA ALA A 123 59.51 -44.37 -4.35
C ALA A 123 59.77 -45.85 -3.98
N GLN A 124 58.73 -46.62 -3.69
CA GLN A 124 58.83 -48.05 -3.36
C GLN A 124 59.22 -48.91 -4.58
N ASN A 125 58.79 -48.51 -5.78
CA ASN A 125 59.20 -49.15 -7.06
C ASN A 125 60.69 -48.92 -7.40
N PHE A 126 61.39 -48.00 -6.73
CA PHE A 126 62.83 -47.85 -6.81
C PHE A 126 63.60 -48.61 -5.71
N GLY A 127 62.92 -49.32 -4.81
CA GLY A 127 63.51 -49.91 -3.60
C GLY A 127 63.34 -51.41 -3.40
N LEU A 128 62.65 -52.16 -4.28
CA LEU A 128 62.45 -53.61 -4.10
C LEU A 128 63.50 -54.44 -4.86
N GLU A 129 64.70 -54.46 -4.29
CA GLU A 129 65.34 -55.72 -3.94
C GLU A 129 65.09 -55.98 -2.43
N THR A 130 64.23 -56.97 -2.16
CA THR A 130 64.10 -57.72 -0.89
C THR A 130 63.39 -57.08 0.32
N ARG A 131 62.26 -57.70 0.72
CA ARG A 131 62.00 -58.36 2.03
C ARG A 131 60.73 -57.94 2.83
N GLU A 132 59.89 -58.96 3.08
CA GLU A 132 58.97 -59.29 4.21
C GLU A 132 58.10 -58.20 4.90
N GLY A 133 56.77 -58.32 4.77
CA GLY A 133 55.99 -59.12 5.73
C GLY A 133 55.23 -58.45 6.89
N SER A 134 55.20 -57.13 7.06
CA SER A 134 54.46 -56.54 8.22
C SER A 134 53.72 -55.21 8.00
N CYS A 135 53.64 -54.68 6.77
CA CYS A 135 53.14 -53.32 6.51
C CYS A 135 51.68 -53.24 5.99
N GLU A 136 51.02 -54.37 5.71
CA GLU A 136 49.73 -54.38 4.97
C GLU A 136 48.50 -54.07 5.85
N ILE A 137 48.50 -54.42 7.14
CA ILE A 137 47.32 -54.30 8.02
C ILE A 137 46.95 -52.82 8.33
N THR A 138 47.94 -51.96 8.54
CA THR A 138 47.71 -50.53 8.86
C THR A 138 47.17 -49.74 7.66
N THR A 139 47.41 -50.21 6.43
CA THR A 139 46.92 -49.57 5.21
C THR A 139 45.44 -49.87 4.94
N PHE A 140 44.96 -51.05 5.31
CA PHE A 140 43.57 -51.46 5.17
C PHE A 140 42.66 -50.72 6.17
N GLU A 141 43.07 -50.61 7.44
CA GLU A 141 42.33 -49.86 8.47
C GLU A 141 42.19 -48.38 8.10
N ALA A 142 43.24 -47.77 7.55
CA ALA A 142 43.20 -46.39 7.06
C ALA A 142 42.26 -46.20 5.85
N ALA A 143 42.23 -47.18 4.94
CA ALA A 143 41.30 -47.18 3.81
C ALA A 143 39.84 -47.35 4.26
N GLN A 144 39.60 -48.19 5.27
CA GLN A 144 38.27 -48.43 5.83
C GLN A 144 37.69 -47.17 6.49
N VAL A 145 38.49 -46.44 7.28
CA VAL A 145 38.07 -45.15 7.87
C VAL A 145 37.71 -44.11 6.80
N LYS A 146 38.44 -44.07 5.67
CA LYS A 146 38.11 -43.17 4.54
C LYS A 146 36.79 -43.58 3.87
N PHE A 147 36.54 -44.88 3.74
CA PHE A 147 35.31 -45.41 3.17
C PHE A 147 34.09 -45.07 4.04
N ASP A 148 34.19 -45.26 5.35
CA ASP A 148 33.14 -44.89 6.31
C ASP A 148 32.81 -43.40 6.24
N LYS A 149 33.84 -42.55 6.08
CA LYS A 149 33.66 -41.11 5.95
C LYS A 149 32.96 -40.72 4.64
N ILE A 150 33.24 -41.41 3.54
CA ILE A 150 32.53 -41.24 2.26
C ILE A 150 31.07 -41.68 2.40
N GLU A 151 30.81 -42.79 3.08
CA GLU A 151 29.45 -43.29 3.30
C GLU A 151 28.62 -42.33 4.17
N GLN A 152 29.23 -41.74 5.19
CA GLN A 152 28.62 -40.70 6.01
C GLN A 152 28.30 -39.44 5.19
N LEU A 153 29.25 -38.97 4.37
CA LEU A 153 29.03 -37.82 3.48
C LEU A 153 27.91 -38.09 2.45
N ARG A 154 27.85 -39.31 1.91
CA ARG A 154 26.79 -39.74 1.00
C ARG A 154 25.42 -39.67 1.67
N SER A 155 25.32 -40.16 2.91
CA SER A 155 24.07 -40.14 3.68
C SER A 155 23.60 -38.71 3.96
N ASN A 156 24.52 -37.80 4.29
CA ASN A 156 24.21 -36.38 4.51
C ASN A 156 23.69 -35.71 3.22
N LEU A 157 24.36 -35.94 2.08
CA LEU A 157 23.95 -35.40 0.78
C LEU A 157 22.58 -35.89 0.33
N VAL A 158 22.24 -37.16 0.59
CA VAL A 158 20.90 -37.69 0.32
C VAL A 158 19.85 -36.95 1.15
N SER A 159 20.12 -36.76 2.46
CA SER A 159 19.18 -36.06 3.34
C SER A 159 18.96 -34.60 2.94
N GLU A 160 19.99 -33.90 2.45
CA GLU A 160 19.86 -32.53 1.97
C GLU A 160 19.13 -32.45 0.64
N ASN A 161 19.36 -33.38 -0.27
CA ASN A 161 18.59 -33.47 -1.51
C ASN A 161 17.10 -33.67 -1.24
N ASP A 162 16.75 -34.53 -0.28
CA ASP A 162 15.35 -34.72 0.11
C ASP A 162 14.73 -33.44 0.67
N LYS A 163 15.46 -32.68 1.50
CA LYS A 163 14.99 -31.38 2.01
C LYS A 163 14.81 -30.36 0.88
N LEU A 164 15.77 -30.26 -0.05
CA LEU A 164 15.68 -29.36 -1.19
C LEU A 164 14.48 -29.69 -2.08
N ARG A 165 14.25 -30.98 -2.33
CA ARG A 165 13.09 -31.47 -3.09
C ARG A 165 11.78 -31.09 -2.42
N GLN A 166 11.69 -31.22 -1.10
CA GLN A 166 10.51 -30.78 -0.33
C GLN A 166 10.29 -29.27 -0.41
N SER A 167 11.34 -28.46 -0.25
CA SER A 167 11.25 -27.00 -0.39
C SER A 167 10.82 -26.57 -1.80
N LEU A 168 11.35 -27.24 -2.83
CA LEU A 168 10.98 -26.96 -4.23
C LEU A 168 9.51 -27.26 -4.49
N GLU A 169 9.00 -28.39 -4.01
CA GLU A 169 7.58 -28.72 -4.17
C GLU A 169 6.68 -27.75 -3.40
N ALA A 170 7.11 -27.29 -2.22
CA ALA A 170 6.38 -26.27 -1.46
C ALA A 170 6.30 -24.93 -2.22
N VAL A 171 7.40 -24.46 -2.83
CA VAL A 171 7.41 -23.25 -3.65
C VAL A 171 6.53 -23.40 -4.89
N LYS A 172 6.59 -24.56 -5.55
CA LYS A 172 5.76 -24.87 -6.72
C LYS A 172 4.27 -24.86 -6.37
N ASN A 173 3.89 -25.41 -5.22
CA ASN A 173 2.50 -25.38 -4.74
C ASN A 173 2.04 -23.95 -4.45
N LYS A 174 2.87 -23.13 -3.77
CA LYS A 174 2.57 -21.70 -3.57
C LYS A 174 2.44 -20.95 -4.89
N MET A 175 3.30 -21.26 -5.88
CA MET A 175 3.20 -20.66 -7.21
C MET A 175 1.85 -20.99 -7.88
N ALA A 176 1.31 -22.19 -7.63
CA ALA A 176 0.00 -22.61 -8.12
C ALA A 176 -1.19 -21.90 -7.45
N GLU A 177 -1.00 -21.22 -6.31
CA GLU A 177 -2.06 -20.43 -5.66
C GLU A 177 -2.29 -19.06 -6.34
N PHE A 178 -1.29 -18.52 -7.03
CA PHE A 178 -1.43 -17.24 -7.72
C PHE A 178 -2.37 -17.31 -8.93
N LYS A 179 -2.88 -16.15 -9.36
CA LYS A 179 -3.72 -16.08 -10.56
C LYS A 179 -2.92 -16.49 -11.83
N PRO A 180 -3.56 -17.16 -12.82
CA PRO A 180 -2.90 -17.57 -14.06
C PRO A 180 -2.20 -16.43 -14.79
N GLU A 181 -2.80 -15.24 -14.78
CA GLU A 181 -2.29 -14.05 -15.45
C GLU A 181 -0.97 -13.58 -14.82
N LEU A 182 -0.85 -13.66 -13.48
CA LEU A 182 0.36 -13.33 -12.75
C LEU A 182 1.45 -14.39 -12.93
N ARG A 183 1.08 -15.68 -13.02
CA ARG A 183 2.05 -16.76 -13.31
C ARG A 183 2.64 -16.69 -14.71
N GLY A 184 1.85 -16.22 -15.68
CA GLY A 184 2.29 -16.06 -17.06
C GLY A 184 3.11 -14.80 -17.31
N MET A 185 3.13 -13.87 -16.35
CA MET A 185 3.88 -12.64 -16.42
C MET A 185 5.36 -12.90 -16.10
N GLY A 186 6.27 -12.33 -16.91
CA GLY A 186 7.70 -12.46 -16.68
C GLY A 186 8.14 -11.69 -15.43
N GLU A 187 9.22 -12.15 -14.77
CA GLU A 187 9.78 -11.54 -13.56
C GLU A 187 9.95 -10.02 -13.70
N LYS A 188 10.56 -9.57 -14.79
CA LYS A 188 10.77 -8.14 -15.06
C LYS A 188 9.47 -7.34 -15.17
N SER A 189 8.43 -7.94 -15.77
CA SER A 189 7.12 -7.28 -15.91
C SER A 189 6.40 -7.20 -14.56
N LEU A 190 6.57 -8.22 -13.69
CA LEU A 190 6.08 -8.19 -12.31
C LEU A 190 6.77 -7.12 -11.47
N GLU A 191 8.09 -6.94 -11.63
CA GLU A 191 8.87 -5.89 -10.97
C GLU A 191 8.42 -4.49 -11.39
N GLU A 192 8.18 -4.28 -12.68
CA GLU A 192 7.69 -3.01 -13.24
C GLU A 192 6.29 -2.66 -12.71
N GLU A 193 5.36 -3.61 -12.70
CA GLU A 193 4.00 -3.43 -12.13
C GLU A 193 4.05 -3.14 -10.62
N LEU A 194 4.90 -3.86 -9.87
CA LEU A 194 5.10 -3.58 -8.44
C LEU A 194 5.62 -2.16 -8.22
N HIS A 195 6.59 -1.70 -9.02
CA HIS A 195 7.12 -0.36 -8.93
C HIS A 195 6.07 0.72 -9.26
N ALA A 196 5.22 0.48 -10.27
CA ALA A 196 4.11 1.36 -10.63
C ALA A 196 3.11 1.49 -9.47
N LEU A 197 2.67 0.35 -8.90
CA LEU A 197 1.77 0.33 -7.75
C LEU A 197 2.34 1.04 -6.52
N LEU A 198 3.64 0.90 -6.26
CA LEU A 198 4.31 1.61 -5.17
C LEU A 198 4.33 3.13 -5.40
N SER A 199 4.50 3.56 -6.65
CA SER A 199 4.48 4.98 -7.02
C SER A 199 3.08 5.58 -6.87
N ASP A 200 2.05 4.86 -7.32
CA ASP A 200 0.65 5.28 -7.15
C ASP A 200 0.28 5.43 -5.67
N LYS A 201 0.69 4.45 -4.84
CA LYS A 201 0.48 4.50 -3.38
C LYS A 201 1.13 5.74 -2.75
N ALA A 202 2.33 6.13 -3.20
CA ALA A 202 2.99 7.34 -2.72
C ALA A 202 2.18 8.59 -3.10
N GLY A 203 1.72 8.69 -4.34
CA GLY A 203 0.89 9.80 -4.82
C GLY A 203 -0.44 9.92 -4.06
N GLU A 204 -1.11 8.80 -3.77
CA GLU A 204 -2.34 8.79 -2.96
C GLU A 204 -2.09 9.28 -1.53
N ALA A 205 -0.96 8.88 -0.91
CA ALA A 205 -0.60 9.33 0.42
C ALA A 205 -0.34 10.85 0.47
N GLU A 206 0.36 11.40 -0.52
CA GLU A 206 0.60 12.85 -0.65
C GLU A 206 -0.71 13.63 -0.84
N TYR A 207 -1.63 13.10 -1.64
CA TYR A 207 -2.95 13.70 -1.82
C TYR A 207 -3.76 13.72 -0.52
N LEU A 208 -3.78 12.60 0.21
CA LEU A 208 -4.45 12.51 1.51
C LEU A 208 -3.85 13.49 2.54
N GLN A 209 -2.52 13.60 2.58
CA GLN A 209 -1.84 14.57 3.44
C GLN A 209 -2.22 16.01 3.08
N THR A 210 -2.33 16.31 1.80
CA THR A 210 -2.78 17.62 1.32
C THR A 210 -4.22 17.93 1.76
N LEU A 211 -5.12 16.96 1.64
CA LEU A 211 -6.51 17.11 2.11
C LEU A 211 -6.58 17.33 3.62
N GLN A 212 -5.82 16.58 4.42
CA GLN A 212 -5.74 16.78 5.87
C GLN A 212 -5.26 18.20 6.21
N HIS A 213 -4.24 18.69 5.50
CA HIS A 213 -3.76 20.06 5.68
C HIS A 213 -4.83 21.09 5.33
N GLN A 214 -5.59 20.89 4.25
CA GLN A 214 -6.71 21.76 3.89
C GLN A 214 -7.82 21.77 4.94
N ILE A 215 -8.18 20.61 5.48
CA ILE A 215 -9.17 20.48 6.57
C ILE A 215 -8.69 21.23 7.81
N MET A 216 -7.41 21.10 8.17
CA MET A 216 -6.83 21.81 9.31
C MET A 216 -6.93 23.32 9.15
N ARG A 217 -6.63 23.85 7.95
CA ARG A 217 -6.81 25.29 7.66
C ARG A 217 -8.26 25.73 7.79
N LEU A 218 -9.23 24.90 7.39
CA LEU A 218 -10.66 25.22 7.53
C LEU A 218 -11.11 25.23 9.00
N LYS A 219 -10.54 24.37 9.86
CA LYS A 219 -10.81 24.36 11.31
C LYS A 219 -10.33 25.61 12.03
N GLU A 220 -9.30 26.27 11.51
CA GLU A 220 -8.76 27.52 12.08
C GLU A 220 -9.60 28.76 11.72
N ILE A 221 -10.50 28.65 10.74
CA ILE A 221 -11.38 29.75 10.35
C ILE A 221 -12.44 29.95 11.45
N SER A 222 -12.39 31.12 12.08
CA SER A 222 -13.42 31.58 13.01
C SER A 222 -13.84 33.00 12.64
N HIS A 223 -15.13 33.30 12.76
CA HIS A 223 -15.69 34.61 12.40
C HIS A 223 -16.57 35.15 13.51
N THR A 224 -16.35 36.40 13.89
CA THR A 224 -17.16 37.08 14.89
C THR A 224 -18.34 37.76 14.22
N VAL A 225 -19.55 37.33 14.55
CA VAL A 225 -20.80 37.89 14.05
C VAL A 225 -21.42 38.75 15.14
N ARG A 226 -21.71 40.01 14.81
CA ARG A 226 -22.38 40.95 15.71
C ARG A 226 -23.88 40.98 15.43
N CYS A 227 -24.68 40.65 16.44
CA CYS A 227 -26.13 40.76 16.41
C CYS A 227 -26.56 42.23 16.47
N SER A 228 -27.68 42.56 15.82
CA SER A 228 -28.36 43.86 15.96
C SER A 228 -28.77 44.18 17.40
N CYS A 229 -28.80 43.17 18.27
CA CYS A 229 -29.00 43.26 19.70
C CYS A 229 -27.73 43.65 20.51
N GLY A 230 -26.58 43.86 19.85
CA GLY A 230 -25.32 44.28 20.47
C GLY A 230 -24.41 43.13 20.95
N TRP A 231 -24.90 41.89 20.94
CA TRP A 231 -24.11 40.70 21.30
C TRP A 231 -23.20 40.24 20.16
N GLU A 232 -21.98 39.81 20.48
CA GLU A 232 -21.04 39.21 19.54
C GLU A 232 -20.93 37.70 19.76
N TYR A 233 -20.95 36.94 18.67
CA TYR A 233 -20.85 35.49 18.67
C TYR A 233 -19.67 35.06 17.79
N ILE A 234 -18.82 34.16 18.29
CA ILE A 234 -17.75 33.57 17.48
C ILE A 234 -18.29 32.29 16.84
N VAL A 235 -18.47 32.32 15.53
CA VAL A 235 -18.85 31.16 14.74
C VAL A 235 -17.57 30.42 14.34
N LYS A 236 -17.51 29.14 14.70
CA LYS A 236 -16.44 28.21 14.31
C LYS A 236 -17.05 27.06 13.53
N LEU A 237 -16.32 26.56 12.53
CA LEU A 237 -16.70 25.34 11.84
C LEU A 237 -16.33 24.15 12.73
N ASP A 238 -17.35 23.44 13.23
CA ASP A 238 -17.16 22.15 13.90
C ASP A 238 -17.20 21.05 12.82
N VAL A 239 -16.03 20.48 12.50
CA VAL A 239 -15.81 19.48 11.44
C VAL A 239 -15.18 18.22 12.02
#